data_AF-A0A227IVJ3-F1
#
_entry.id   AF-A0A227IVJ3-F1
#
_cell.length_a   1.000
_cell.length_b   1.000
_cell.length_c   1.000
_cell.angle_alpha   90.00
_cell.angle_beta   90.00
_cell.angle_gamma   90.00
#
_symmetry.space_group_name_H-M   'P 1'
#
loop_
_entity.id
_entity.type
_entity.pdbx_description
1 polymer ?
#
loop_
_entity_poly.entity_id
_entity_poly.type
_entity_poly.pdbx_seq_one_letter_code
_entity_poly.pdbx_strand_id
1 'polypeptide(L)' 'TTRNKTWELERKMFAQVDRLFNQGKEEGVFKPLDNEVLSGLSFEASVALARKHALGFYQLDDDALEAAIEASWDAIIKH' A
#
# COMPACT_ATOMS: atom_id res chain seq x y z
N THR A 1 -22.88 2.78 -16.53
CA THR A 1 -22.65 4.25 -16.42
C THR A 1 -22.50 4.75 -14.99
N THR A 2 -23.16 4.16 -13.99
CA THR A 2 -23.04 4.56 -12.57
C THR A 2 -21.76 4.08 -11.88
N ARG A 3 -21.33 2.83 -12.14
CA ARG A 3 -20.13 2.22 -11.52
C ARG A 3 -18.84 3.01 -11.81
N ASN A 4 -18.65 3.48 -13.05
CA ASN A 4 -17.47 4.28 -13.41
C ASN A 4 -17.41 5.63 -12.68
N LYS A 5 -18.57 6.25 -12.39
CA LYS A 5 -18.62 7.52 -11.65
C LYS A 5 -18.25 7.33 -10.18
N THR A 6 -18.73 6.25 -9.56
CA THR A 6 -18.38 5.90 -8.17
C THR A 6 -16.88 5.61 -8.03
N TRP A 7 -16.34 4.80 -8.95
CA TRP A 7 -14.91 4.48 -9.00
C TRP A 7 -14.03 5.73 -9.13
N GLU A 8 -14.40 6.67 -10.01
CA GLU A 8 -13.65 7.91 -10.19
C GLU A 8 -13.69 8.81 -8.94
N LEU A 9 -14.82 8.83 -8.22
CA LEU A 9 -14.94 9.55 -6.95
C LEU A 9 -14.08 8.89 -5.86
N GLU A 10 -14.14 7.57 -5.73
CA GLU A 10 -13.31 6.81 -4.78
C GLU A 10 -11.82 7.06 -5.07
N ARG A 11 -11.40 7.00 -6.33
CA ARG A 11 -10.02 7.29 -6.72
C ARG A 11 -9.56 8.70 -6.36
N LYS A 12 -10.45 9.70 -6.46
CA LYS A 12 -10.16 11.07 -5.99
C LYS A 12 -9.94 11.14 -4.49
N MET A 13 -10.58 10.27 -3.69
CA MET A 13 -10.32 10.17 -2.25
C MET A 13 -8.91 9.62 -1.95
N PHE A 14 -8.37 8.79 -2.83
CA PHE A 14 -7.01 8.23 -2.73
C PHE A 14 -5.93 9.06 -3.45
N ALA A 15 -6.22 10.33 -3.80
CA ALA A 15 -5.27 11.18 -4.52
C ALA A 15 -3.91 11.39 -3.81
N GLN A 16 -3.86 11.23 -2.48
CA GLN A 16 -2.58 11.26 -1.75
C GLN A 16 -1.75 9.99 -1.97
N VAL A 17 -2.40 8.83 -2.08
CA VAL A 17 -1.73 7.57 -2.40
C VAL A 17 -1.14 7.62 -3.82
N ASP A 18 -1.91 8.14 -4.77
CA ASP A 18 -1.42 8.35 -6.13
C ASP A 18 -0.21 9.30 -6.15
N ARG A 19 -0.26 10.40 -5.38
CA ARG A 19 0.87 11.35 -5.27
C ARG A 19 2.11 10.73 -4.65
N LEU A 20 1.96 9.95 -3.59
CA LEU A 20 3.07 9.23 -2.95
C LEU A 20 3.82 8.37 -3.97
N PHE A 21 3.10 7.51 -4.69
CA PHE A 21 3.72 6.60 -5.66
C PHE A 21 4.29 7.33 -6.88
N ASN A 22 3.61 8.36 -7.39
CA ASN A 22 4.13 9.12 -8.52
C ASN A 22 5.41 9.86 -8.14
N GLN A 23 5.43 10.57 -7.00
CA GLN A 23 6.61 11.27 -6.54
C GLN A 23 7.79 10.32 -6.28
N GLY A 24 7.56 9.21 -5.56
CA GLY A 24 8.65 8.26 -5.30
C GLY A 24 9.18 7.58 -6.57
N LYS A 25 8.35 7.42 -7.62
CA LYS A 25 8.82 6.99 -8.94
C LYS A 25 9.62 8.06 -9.67
N GLU A 26 9.16 9.31 -9.64
CA GLU A 26 9.85 10.47 -10.23
C GLU A 26 11.23 10.69 -9.60
N GLU A 27 11.35 10.50 -8.28
CA GLU A 27 12.60 10.57 -7.52
C GLU A 27 13.48 9.31 -7.68
N GLY A 28 12.98 8.28 -8.38
CA GLY A 28 13.71 7.04 -8.62
C GLY A 28 13.83 6.11 -7.42
N VAL A 29 13.11 6.39 -6.33
CA VAL A 29 13.05 5.59 -5.10
C VAL A 29 12.23 4.32 -5.32
N PHE A 30 11.06 4.43 -5.95
CA PHE A 30 10.17 3.29 -6.21
C PHE A 30 10.47 2.58 -7.52
N LYS A 31 10.14 1.29 -7.56
CA LYS A 31 10.13 0.48 -8.78
C LYS A 31 9.17 1.13 -9.80
N PRO A 32 9.50 1.18 -11.10
CA PRO A 32 8.68 1.84 -12.12
C PRO A 32 7.47 0.98 -12.53
N LEU A 33 6.58 0.73 -11.58
CA LEU A 33 5.37 -0.06 -11.72
C LEU A 33 4.12 0.84 -11.63
N ASP A 34 2.98 0.32 -12.05
CA ASP A 34 1.69 1.00 -11.90
C ASP A 34 1.33 1.19 -10.42
N ASN A 35 0.61 2.27 -10.08
CA ASN A 35 0.25 2.58 -8.69
C ASN A 35 -0.61 1.48 -8.06
N GLU A 36 -1.49 0.84 -8.82
CA GLU A 36 -2.29 -0.29 -8.33
C GLU A 36 -1.40 -1.48 -7.95
N VAL A 37 -0.34 -1.72 -8.73
CA VAL A 37 0.63 -2.78 -8.44
C VAL A 37 1.45 -2.44 -7.20
N LEU A 38 1.93 -1.20 -7.08
CA LEU A 38 2.66 -0.75 -5.89
C LEU A 38 1.79 -0.81 -4.63
N SER A 39 0.52 -0.40 -4.73
CA SER A 39 -0.47 -0.51 -3.65
C SER A 39 -0.70 -1.97 -3.23
N GLY A 40 -0.85 -2.87 -4.20
CA GLY A 40 -1.01 -4.30 -3.95
C GLY A 40 0.21 -4.96 -3.31
N LEU A 41 1.43 -4.47 -3.59
CA LEU A 41 2.66 -4.99 -3.02
C LEU A 41 2.97 -4.46 -1.61
N SER A 42 2.44 -3.30 -1.24
CA SER A 42 2.69 -2.67 0.07
C SER A 42 1.44 -2.64 0.96
N PHE A 43 0.43 -1.83 0.63
CA PHE A 43 -0.72 -1.57 1.50
C PHE A 43 -1.58 -2.81 1.76
N GLU A 44 -1.72 -3.71 0.80
CA GLU A 44 -2.46 -4.97 1.02
C GLU A 44 -1.79 -5.88 2.07
N ALA A 45 -0.46 -5.78 2.25
CA ALA A 45 0.22 -6.48 3.35
C ALA A 45 -0.30 -5.98 4.71
N SER A 46 -0.47 -4.67 4.87
CA SER A 46 -1.05 -4.07 6.08
C SER A 46 -2.50 -4.50 6.28
N VAL A 47 -3.35 -4.45 5.24
CA VAL A 47 -4.75 -4.90 5.32
C VAL A 47 -4.86 -6.36 5.75
N ALA A 48 -4.04 -7.24 5.17
CA ALA A 48 -4.05 -8.67 5.47
C ALA A 48 -3.60 -8.96 6.91
N LEU A 49 -2.52 -8.32 7.36
CA LEU A 49 -1.99 -8.49 8.72
C LEU A 49 -2.95 -7.91 9.76
N ALA A 50 -3.45 -6.69 9.55
CA ALA A 50 -4.41 -6.03 10.44
C ALA A 50 -5.70 -6.86 10.59
N ARG A 51 -6.20 -7.45 9.50
CA ARG A 51 -7.38 -8.33 9.56
C ARG A 51 -7.13 -9.56 10.43
N LYS A 52 -5.99 -10.25 10.25
CA LYS A 52 -5.65 -11.43 11.06
C LYS A 52 -5.44 -11.07 12.53
N HIS A 53 -4.85 -9.91 12.79
CA HIS A 53 -4.65 -9.35 14.11
C HIS A 53 -5.97 -9.03 14.82
N ALA A 54 -6.84 -8.26 14.16
CA ALA A 54 -8.14 -7.86 14.72
C ALA A 54 -9.07 -9.05 15.02
N LEU A 55 -8.98 -10.12 14.23
CA LEU A 55 -9.73 -11.36 14.46
C LEU A 55 -9.11 -12.27 15.53
N GLY A 56 -7.96 -11.89 16.09
CA GLY A 56 -7.24 -12.68 17.09
C GLY A 56 -6.58 -13.95 16.53
N PHE A 57 -6.46 -14.08 15.21
CA PHE A 57 -5.84 -15.25 14.58
C PHE A 57 -4.31 -15.20 14.63
N TYR A 58 -3.72 -14.01 14.66
CA TYR A 58 -2.29 -13.81 14.73
C TYR A 58 -1.97 -12.51 15.46
N GLN A 59 -1.19 -12.58 16.54
CA GLN A 59 -0.76 -11.40 17.28
C GLN A 59 0.59 -10.94 16.75
N LEU A 60 0.69 -9.63 16.50
CA LEU A 60 1.93 -8.94 16.17
C LEU A 60 2.29 -8.09 17.38
N ASP A 61 3.49 -8.30 17.91
CA ASP A 61 4.08 -7.34 18.82
C ASP A 61 4.64 -6.15 18.03
N ASP A 62 5.08 -5.13 18.77
CA ASP A 62 5.54 -3.88 18.18
C ASP A 62 6.77 -4.08 17.29
N ASP A 63 7.70 -4.96 17.69
CA ASP A 63 8.92 -5.25 16.92
C ASP A 63 8.58 -5.94 15.58
N ALA A 64 7.66 -6.91 15.59
CA ALA A 64 7.22 -7.59 14.38
C ALA A 64 6.37 -6.68 13.48
N LEU A 65 5.63 -5.73 14.05
CA LEU A 65 4.90 -4.73 13.28
C LEU A 65 5.85 -3.80 12.54
N GLU A 66 6.89 -3.30 13.21
CA GLU A 66 7.90 -2.44 12.58
C GLU A 66 8.63 -3.18 11.45
N ALA A 67 9.02 -4.43 11.69
CA ALA A 67 9.62 -5.28 10.66
C ALA A 67 8.69 -5.52 9.46
N ALA A 68 7.38 -5.61 9.69
CA ALA A 68 6.40 -5.75 8.61
C ALA A 68 6.26 -4.48 7.76
N ILE A 69 6.37 -3.30 8.38
CA ILE A 69 6.38 -2.01 7.67
C ILE A 69 7.59 -1.96 6.74
N GLU A 70 8.79 -2.21 7.26
CA GLU A 70 10.03 -2.23 6.47
C GLU A 70 9.98 -3.26 5.33
N ALA A 71 9.51 -4.49 5.61
CA ALA A 71 9.39 -5.51 4.58
C ALA A 71 8.41 -5.10 3.45
N SER A 72 7.32 -4.42 3.79
CA SER A 72 6.35 -3.91 2.80
C SER A 72 6.90 -2.72 2.00
N TRP A 73 7.83 -1.97 2.58
CA TRP A 73 8.55 -0.88 1.91
C TRP A 73 9.61 -1.41 0.93
N ASP A 74 10.40 -2.40 1.35
CA ASP A 74 11.37 -3.11 0.50
C ASP A 74 10.73 -3.69 -0.76
N ALA A 75 9.47 -4.14 -0.65
CA ALA A 75 8.71 -4.64 -1.79
C ALA A 75 8.56 -3.61 -2.92
N ILE A 76 8.54 -2.31 -2.61
CA ILE A 76 8.27 -1.24 -3.59
C ILE A 76 9.47 -0.35 -3.93
N ILE A 77 10.55 -0.33 -3.13
CA ILE A 77 11.74 0.48 -3.44
C ILE A 77 12.75 -0.20 -4.39
N LYS A 78 13.66 0.58 -4.96
CA LYS A 78 14.83 0.08 -5.69
C LYS A 78 16.04 0.07 -4.74
N HIS A 79 16.82 -1.01 -4.78
CA HIS A 79 18.12 -1.12 -4.10
C HIS A 79 19.27 -0.74 -5.04
#